data_AF-A0A371CH79-F1
#
_entry.id   AF-A0A371CH79-F1
#
_cell.length_a   1.000
_cell.length_b   1.000
_cell.length_c   1.000
_cell.angle_alpha   90.00
_cell.angle_beta   90.00
_cell.angle_gamma   90.00
#
_symmetry.space_group_name_H-M   'P 1'
#
loop_
_entity.id
_entity.type
_entity.pdbx_description
1 polymer ?
#
loop_
_entity_poly.entity_id
_entity_poly.type
_entity_poly.pdbx_seq_one_letter_code
_entity_poly.pdbx_strand_id
1 'polypeptide(L)'
;MVDASGLGIGVYFPWQHIGYFCDLPPNPPSGSIFFHEALAVCIALHRVPVWRQAGRAIYRLAILSDNTNTVSIFNTLSADPAYNTILISAVDVLLDTGVDLRVDHIPGEFNVVADALSRRCFDFALSLDPSLTLHTLTPPQDALGVVSV
;
A
#
# COMPACT_ATOMS: atom_id res chain seq x y z
N MET A 1 -6.87 -2.76 0.52
CA MET A 1 -6.93 -2.25 1.91
C MET A 1 -5.52 -2.18 2.41
N VAL A 2 -5.13 -1.08 3.03
CA VAL A 2 -3.74 -0.84 3.42
C VAL A 2 -3.68 -0.25 4.81
N ASP A 3 -2.61 -0.53 5.53
CA ASP A 3 -2.35 -0.02 6.87
C ASP A 3 -0.84 -0.03 7.15
N ALA A 4 -0.38 0.88 8.01
CA ALA A 4 0.96 0.85 8.55
C ALA A 4 0.97 0.95 10.07
N SER A 5 1.92 0.24 10.69
CA SER A 5 2.13 0.29 12.14
C SER A 5 3.59 0.56 12.47
N GLY A 6 3.93 0.58 13.76
CA GLY A 6 5.31 0.62 14.22
C GLY A 6 6.12 -0.65 13.89
N LEU A 7 5.49 -1.72 13.41
CA LEU A 7 6.14 -3.01 13.11
C LEU A 7 6.33 -3.29 11.62
N GLY A 8 5.53 -2.66 10.75
CA GLY A 8 5.51 -2.97 9.32
C GLY A 8 4.34 -2.34 8.58
N ILE A 9 4.22 -2.71 7.32
CA ILE A 9 3.15 -2.31 6.40
C ILE A 9 2.34 -3.56 6.03
N GLY A 10 1.02 -3.43 6.05
CA GLY A 10 0.06 -4.46 5.66
C GLY A 10 -0.72 -4.04 4.41
N VAL A 11 -0.85 -4.95 3.46
CA VAL A 11 -1.71 -4.78 2.28
C VAL A 11 -2.59 -6.01 2.12
N TYR A 12 -3.89 -5.79 2.02
CA TYR A 12 -4.88 -6.85 1.88
C TYR A 12 -5.76 -6.61 0.65
N PHE A 13 -5.91 -7.66 -0.16
CA PHE A 13 -6.75 -7.72 -1.35
C PHE A 13 -7.89 -8.72 -1.11
N PRO A 14 -9.05 -8.27 -0.61
CA PRO A 14 -10.15 -9.15 -0.21
C PRO A 14 -10.66 -10.05 -1.33
N TRP A 15 -10.70 -9.54 -2.57
CA TRP A 15 -11.24 -10.27 -3.72
C TRP A 15 -10.37 -11.46 -4.16
N GLN A 16 -9.18 -11.63 -3.58
CA GLN A 16 -8.29 -12.78 -3.84
C GLN A 16 -7.90 -13.53 -2.57
N HIS A 17 -8.33 -13.07 -1.39
CA HIS A 17 -7.82 -13.57 -0.12
C HIS A 17 -6.29 -13.52 -0.07
N ILE A 18 -5.69 -12.43 -0.55
CA ILE A 18 -4.23 -12.26 -0.56
C ILE A 18 -3.83 -11.16 0.41
N GLY A 19 -2.97 -11.52 1.35
CA GLY A 19 -2.32 -10.63 2.30
C GLY A 19 -0.84 -10.49 2.00
N TYR A 20 -0.36 -9.27 2.14
CA TYR A 20 0.99 -8.86 1.88
C TYR A 20 1.51 -8.13 3.11
N PHE A 21 2.75 -8.40 3.51
CA PHE A 21 3.41 -7.65 4.57
C PHE A 21 4.86 -7.33 4.21
N CYS A 22 5.38 -6.23 4.75
CA CYS A 22 6.80 -5.92 4.72
C CYS A 22 7.25 -5.17 5.97
N ASP A 23 8.55 -5.24 6.22
CA ASP A 23 9.20 -4.43 7.23
C ASP A 23 9.17 -2.94 6.84
N LEU A 24 9.27 -2.06 7.85
CA LEU A 24 9.43 -0.63 7.62
C LEU A 24 10.78 -0.35 6.96
N PRO A 25 10.86 0.58 5.99
CA PRO A 25 12.12 0.96 5.40
C PRO A 25 13.07 1.55 6.47
N PRO A 26 14.38 1.28 6.39
CA PRO A 26 15.35 1.86 7.32
C PRO A 26 15.44 3.37 7.09
N ASN A 27 15.43 4.16 8.18
CA ASN A 27 15.53 5.62 8.16
C ASN A 27 14.42 6.33 7.35
N PRO A 28 13.14 6.17 7.70
CA PRO A 28 12.08 6.98 7.10
C PRO A 28 12.34 8.47 7.41
N PRO A 29 11.80 9.40 6.60
CA PRO A 29 11.77 10.82 6.97
C PRO A 29 11.18 10.92 8.38
N SER A 30 11.92 11.54 9.30
CA SER A 30 11.75 11.45 10.76
C SER A 30 10.29 11.31 11.23
N GLY A 31 9.97 10.21 11.91
CA GLY A 31 8.77 10.07 12.76
C GLY A 31 7.40 10.01 12.07
N SER A 32 7.33 9.86 10.75
CA SER A 32 6.06 9.94 10.03
C SER A 32 5.42 8.56 9.81
N ILE A 33 4.56 8.13 10.73
CA ILE A 33 3.61 7.03 10.46
C ILE A 33 2.84 7.29 9.15
N PHE A 34 2.55 8.55 8.85
CA PHE A 34 1.93 8.99 7.60
C PHE A 34 2.76 8.64 6.35
N PHE A 35 4.09 8.63 6.43
CA PHE A 35 4.95 8.21 5.34
C PHE A 35 4.77 6.72 5.05
N HIS A 36 4.69 5.89 6.09
CA HIS A 36 4.45 4.46 5.92
C HIS A 36 3.05 4.17 5.40
N GLU A 37 2.05 4.93 5.84
CA GLU A 37 0.68 4.85 5.29
C GLU A 37 0.63 5.22 3.80
N ALA A 38 1.30 6.32 3.41
CA ALA A 38 1.43 6.70 2.02
C ALA A 38 2.18 5.64 1.19
N LEU A 39 3.25 5.09 1.75
CA LEU A 39 4.02 4.03 1.12
C LEU A 39 3.19 2.76 0.96
N ALA A 40 2.29 2.44 1.91
CA ALA A 40 1.40 1.30 1.83
C ALA A 40 0.44 1.39 0.63
N VAL A 41 -0.10 2.58 0.34
CA VAL A 41 -0.88 2.83 -0.89
C VAL A 41 -0.03 2.58 -2.14
N CYS A 42 1.19 3.11 -2.18
CA CYS A 42 2.10 2.94 -3.31
C CYS A 42 2.44 1.45 -3.53
N ILE A 43 2.78 0.71 -2.47
CA ILE A 43 3.01 -0.74 -2.49
C ILE A 43 1.83 -1.48 -3.13
N ALA A 44 0.60 -1.16 -2.71
CA ALA A 44 -0.59 -1.80 -3.24
C ALA A 44 -0.77 -1.52 -4.74
N LEU A 45 -0.52 -0.28 -5.19
CA LEU A 45 -0.58 0.10 -6.60
C LEU A 45 0.48 -0.63 -7.44
N HIS A 46 1.69 -0.83 -6.91
CA HIS A 46 2.79 -1.59 -7.54
C HIS A 46 2.47 -3.09 -7.75
N ARG A 47 1.29 -3.57 -7.34
CA ARG A 47 0.79 -4.89 -7.72
C ARG A 47 0.14 -4.93 -9.10
N VAL A 48 -0.30 -3.79 -9.62
CA VAL A 48 -0.92 -3.72 -10.95
C VAL A 48 0.00 -4.23 -12.06
N PRO A 49 1.28 -3.78 -12.19
CA PRO A 49 2.16 -4.28 -13.25
C PRO A 49 2.38 -5.79 -13.17
N VAL A 50 2.57 -6.34 -11.97
CA VAL A 50 2.80 -7.78 -11.78
C VAL A 50 1.57 -8.62 -12.12
N TRP A 51 0.37 -8.15 -11.76
CA TRP A 51 -0.86 -8.84 -12.17
C TRP A 51 -1.06 -8.80 -13.69
N ARG A 52 -0.71 -7.70 -14.34
CA ARG A 52 -0.77 -7.60 -15.80
C ARG A 52 0.20 -8.54 -16.50
N GLN A 53 1.44 -8.64 -16.01
CA GLN A 53 2.41 -9.62 -16.48
C GLN A 53 1.90 -11.06 -16.31
N ALA A 54 1.13 -11.32 -15.26
CA ALA A 54 0.44 -12.59 -15.05
C ALA A 54 -0.86 -12.76 -15.85
N GLY A 55 -1.13 -11.89 -16.84
CA GLY A 55 -2.29 -11.97 -17.73
C GLY A 55 -3.61 -11.46 -17.13
N ARG A 56 -3.58 -10.74 -16.00
CA ARG A 56 -4.78 -10.17 -15.37
C ARG A 56 -4.97 -8.71 -15.77
N ALA A 57 -6.11 -8.40 -16.38
CA ALA A 57 -6.44 -7.05 -16.78
C ALA A 57 -7.07 -6.26 -15.63
N ILE A 58 -6.27 -5.44 -14.95
CA ILE A 58 -6.72 -4.50 -13.91
C ILE A 58 -6.75 -3.09 -14.50
N TYR A 59 -7.96 -2.54 -14.64
CA TYR A 59 -8.21 -1.20 -15.19
C TYR A 59 -8.62 -0.18 -14.14
N ARG A 60 -9.16 -0.65 -13.02
CA ARG A 60 -9.59 0.19 -11.89
C ARG A 60 -9.11 -0.44 -10.61
N LEU A 61 -8.50 0.35 -9.74
CA LEU A 61 -8.05 -0.09 -8.44
C LEU A 61 -8.56 0.89 -7.37
N ALA A 62 -9.29 0.37 -6.40
CA ALA A 62 -9.64 1.10 -5.20
C ALA A 62 -8.70 0.68 -4.06
N ILE A 63 -8.02 1.65 -3.45
CA ILE A 63 -7.18 1.46 -2.27
C ILE A 63 -7.88 2.13 -1.10
N LEU A 64 -8.18 1.34 -0.08
CA LEU A 64 -8.89 1.79 1.12
C LEU A 64 -7.88 1.89 2.26
N SER A 65 -7.87 3.04 2.95
CA SER A 65 -7.05 3.34 4.13
C SER A 65 -7.93 4.05 5.17
N ASP A 66 -7.62 3.90 6.45
CA ASP A 66 -8.26 4.67 7.53
C ASP A 66 -7.53 5.98 7.84
N ASN A 67 -6.44 6.27 7.14
CA ASN A 67 -5.69 7.51 7.28
C ASN A 67 -6.15 8.57 6.26
N THR A 68 -6.88 9.57 6.75
CA THR A 68 -7.40 10.68 5.91
C THR A 68 -6.30 11.55 5.29
N ASN A 69 -5.13 11.69 5.93
CA ASN A 69 -4.01 12.44 5.35
C ASN A 69 -3.46 11.72 4.12
N THR A 70 -3.32 10.40 4.20
CA THR A 70 -2.92 9.55 3.08
C THR A 70 -3.91 9.65 1.92
N VAL A 71 -5.20 9.58 2.21
CA VAL A 71 -6.26 9.75 1.20
C VAL A 71 -6.14 11.12 0.53
N SER A 72 -5.89 12.18 1.30
CA SER A 72 -5.76 13.55 0.79
C SER A 72 -4.59 13.72 -0.20
N ILE A 73 -3.41 13.21 0.13
CA ILE A 73 -2.23 13.38 -0.75
C ILE A 73 -2.40 12.67 -2.11
N PHE A 74 -3.05 11.51 -2.16
CA PHE A 74 -3.28 10.78 -3.40
C PHE A 74 -4.43 11.38 -4.22
N ASN A 75 -5.44 11.96 -3.58
CA ASN A 75 -6.53 12.63 -4.28
C ASN A 75 -6.15 14.01 -4.82
N THR A 76 -5.24 14.71 -4.13
CA THR A 76 -4.77 16.04 -4.57
C THR A 76 -3.50 15.97 -5.43
N LEU A 77 -2.76 14.86 -5.36
CA LEU A 77 -1.40 14.72 -5.91
C LEU A 77 -0.48 15.86 -5.47
N SER A 78 -0.71 16.37 -4.26
CA SER A 78 0.05 17.45 -3.64
C SER A 78 0.44 17.02 -2.24
N ALA A 79 1.73 17.09 -1.94
CA ALA A 79 2.27 16.71 -0.65
C ALA A 79 3.54 17.51 -0.32
N ASP A 80 3.95 17.42 0.93
CA ASP A 80 5.26 17.93 1.34
C ASP A 80 6.40 17.17 0.60
N PRO A 81 7.59 17.79 0.46
CA PRO A 81 8.72 17.20 -0.25
C PRO A 81 9.09 15.77 0.19
N ALA A 82 8.83 15.43 1.45
CA ALA A 82 9.08 14.10 2.01
C ALA A 82 8.27 12.97 1.35
N TYR A 83 7.16 13.29 0.68
CA TYR A 83 6.27 12.30 0.03
C TYR A 83 6.39 12.31 -1.49
N ASN A 84 7.16 13.24 -2.07
CA ASN A 84 7.23 13.41 -3.52
C ASN A 84 7.72 12.15 -4.23
N THR A 85 8.69 11.43 -3.67
CA THR A 85 9.18 10.17 -4.27
C THR A 85 8.09 9.10 -4.33
N ILE A 86 7.26 9.00 -3.30
CA ILE A 86 6.10 8.09 -3.26
C ILE A 86 5.09 8.47 -4.34
N LEU A 87 4.74 9.75 -4.45
CA LEU A 87 3.77 10.22 -5.44
C LEU A 87 4.29 10.07 -6.87
N ILE A 88 5.57 10.37 -7.13
CA ILE A 88 6.21 10.17 -8.43
C ILE A 88 6.16 8.68 -8.82
N SER A 89 6.63 7.80 -7.93
CA SER A 89 6.58 6.35 -8.14
C SER A 89 5.17 5.84 -8.43
N ALA A 90 4.17 6.35 -7.69
CA ALA A 90 2.78 6.01 -7.94
C ALA A 90 2.30 6.49 -9.31
N VAL A 91 2.58 7.75 -9.66
CA VAL A 91 2.21 8.35 -10.96
C VAL A 91 2.86 7.60 -12.12
N ASP A 92 4.12 7.18 -11.99
CA ASP A 92 4.81 6.40 -13.02
C ASP A 92 4.07 5.08 -13.30
N VAL A 93 3.60 4.38 -12.25
CA VAL A 93 2.75 3.19 -12.40
C VAL A 93 1.40 3.51 -13.04
N LEU A 94 0.77 4.63 -12.67
CA LEU A 94 -0.49 5.07 -13.28
C LEU A 94 -0.33 5.36 -14.77
N LEU A 95 0.78 5.98 -15.18
CA LEU A 95 1.07 6.30 -16.57
C LEU A 95 1.43 5.05 -17.40
N ASP A 96 2.29 4.19 -16.87
CA ASP A 96 2.71 2.95 -17.54
C ASP A 96 1.55 1.98 -17.73
N THR A 97 0.70 1.86 -16.71
CA THR A 97 -0.42 0.91 -16.75
C THR A 97 -1.71 1.55 -17.28
N GLY A 98 -1.93 2.85 -17.13
CA GLY A 98 -3.23 3.47 -17.41
C GLY A 98 -4.35 2.94 -16.49
N VAL A 99 -4.01 2.44 -15.30
CA VAL A 99 -5.01 2.05 -14.29
C VAL A 99 -5.64 3.31 -13.68
N ASP A 100 -6.95 3.30 -13.52
CA ASP A 100 -7.69 4.34 -12.80
C ASP A 100 -7.65 4.03 -11.30
N LEU A 101 -6.90 4.83 -10.54
CA LEU A 101 -6.74 4.68 -9.10
C LEU A 101 -7.75 5.56 -8.35
N ARG A 102 -8.38 4.97 -7.34
CA ARG A 102 -9.11 5.70 -6.30
C ARG A 102 -8.55 5.35 -4.94
N VAL A 103 -8.30 6.37 -4.12
CA VAL A 103 -7.92 6.20 -2.73
C VAL A 103 -9.03 6.77 -1.87
N ASP A 104 -9.67 5.91 -1.08
CA ASP A 104 -10.84 6.26 -0.28
C ASP A 104 -10.61 5.95 1.21
N HIS A 105 -11.20 6.79 2.04
CA HIS A 105 -11.18 6.59 3.49
C HIS A 105 -12.20 5.54 3.91
N ILE A 106 -11.79 4.61 4.79
CA ILE A 106 -12.68 3.71 5.51
C ILE A 106 -12.46 3.80 7.02
N PRO A 107 -13.49 3.66 7.86
CA PRO A 107 -13.28 3.52 9.30
C PRO A 107 -12.37 2.32 9.64
N GLY A 108 -11.48 2.48 10.64
CA GLY A 108 -10.51 1.45 11.03
C GLY A 108 -11.13 0.11 11.44
N GLU A 109 -12.37 0.10 11.93
CA GLU A 109 -13.13 -1.13 12.22
C GLU A 109 -13.38 -2.01 10.98
N PHE A 110 -13.32 -1.42 9.78
CA PHE A 110 -13.38 -2.15 8.52
C PHE A 110 -11.99 -2.52 8.00
N ASN A 111 -10.90 -1.90 8.47
CA ASN A 111 -9.53 -2.12 8.02
C ASN A 111 -8.78 -3.22 8.80
N VAL A 112 -9.49 -4.00 9.60
CA VAL A 112 -8.93 -4.92 10.61
C VAL A 112 -7.93 -5.95 10.07
N VAL A 113 -8.10 -6.44 8.84
CA VAL A 113 -7.16 -7.41 8.27
C VAL A 113 -5.84 -6.72 7.89
N ALA A 114 -5.90 -5.52 7.29
CA ALA A 114 -4.67 -4.80 6.94
C ALA A 114 -3.90 -4.36 8.20
N ASP A 115 -4.60 -3.90 9.24
CA ASP A 115 -4.01 -3.59 10.55
C ASP A 115 -3.38 -4.83 11.22
N ALA A 116 -4.05 -5.98 11.16
CA ALA A 116 -3.47 -7.22 11.65
C ALA A 116 -2.18 -7.60 10.89
N LEU A 117 -2.15 -7.42 9.57
CA LEU A 117 -0.96 -7.67 8.75
C LEU A 117 0.18 -6.70 9.08
N SER A 118 -0.11 -5.40 9.21
CA SER A 118 0.89 -4.36 9.52
C SER A 118 1.54 -4.58 10.89
N ARG A 119 0.81 -5.19 11.84
CA ARG A 119 1.27 -5.55 13.19
C ARG A 119 1.83 -6.96 13.32
N ARG A 120 1.90 -7.73 12.23
CA ARG A 120 2.33 -9.15 12.22
C ARG A 120 1.45 -10.09 13.06
N CYS A 121 0.20 -9.71 13.27
CA CYS A 121 -0.81 -10.54 13.93
C CYS A 121 -1.43 -11.53 12.93
N PHE A 122 -0.61 -12.40 12.34
CA PHE A 122 -1.01 -13.26 11.22
C PHE A 122 -2.10 -14.27 11.58
N ASP A 123 -2.04 -14.86 12.78
CA ASP A 123 -3.07 -15.79 13.26
C ASP A 123 -4.43 -15.09 13.39
N PHE A 124 -4.43 -13.82 13.82
CA PHE A 124 -5.65 -13.02 13.89
C PHE A 124 -6.16 -12.67 12.49
N ALA A 125 -5.28 -12.28 11.56
CA ALA A 125 -5.67 -12.04 10.17
C ALA A 125 -6.29 -13.30 9.53
N LEU A 126 -5.72 -14.49 9.78
CA LEU A 126 -6.25 -15.78 9.33
C LEU A 126 -7.58 -16.13 10.00
N SER A 127 -7.81 -15.70 11.25
CA SER A 127 -9.11 -15.89 11.91
C SER A 127 -10.23 -15.04 11.29
N LEU A 128 -9.87 -13.89 10.72
CA LEU A 128 -10.79 -12.96 10.03
C LEU A 128 -11.02 -13.37 8.57
N ASP A 129 -9.99 -13.87 7.89
CA ASP A 129 -10.06 -14.45 6.55
C ASP A 129 -9.35 -15.82 6.53
N PRO A 130 -10.07 -16.93 6.73
CA PRO A 130 -9.49 -18.28 6.73
C PRO A 130 -8.88 -18.72 5.40
N SER A 131 -9.20 -18.03 4.29
CA SER A 131 -8.64 -18.33 2.97
C SER A 131 -7.40 -17.48 2.66
N LEU A 132 -6.95 -16.67 3.61
CA LEU A 132 -5.86 -15.71 3.43
C LEU A 132 -4.55 -16.42 3.07
N THR A 133 -4.01 -16.09 1.91
CA THR A 133 -2.66 -16.44 1.48
C THR A 133 -1.72 -15.28 1.81
N LEU A 134 -0.71 -15.55 2.64
CA LEU A 134 0.26 -14.55 3.10
C LEU A 134 1.52 -14.54 2.23
N HIS A 135 1.97 -13.35 1.86
CA HIS A 135 3.22 -13.13 1.14
C HIS A 135 4.02 -11.97 1.75
N THR A 136 5.34 -12.07 1.66
CA THR A 136 6.25 -10.94 1.89
C THR A 136 6.43 -10.12 0.62
N LEU A 137 6.67 -8.82 0.75
CA LEU A 137 7.11 -7.98 -0.37
C LEU A 137 8.25 -7.05 0.05
N THR A 138 8.96 -6.53 -0.96
CA THR A 138 9.91 -5.43 -0.78
C THR A 138 9.25 -4.14 -1.28
N PRO A 139 9.25 -3.06 -0.48
CA PRO A 139 8.70 -1.78 -0.93
C PRO A 139 9.36 -1.29 -2.23
N PRO A 140 8.63 -0.55 -3.08
CA PRO A 140 9.20 0.06 -4.29
C PRO A 140 10.41 0.93 -3.94
N GLN A 141 11.57 0.63 -4.51
CA GLN A 141 12.84 1.28 -4.15
C GLN A 141 12.92 2.72 -4.66
N ASP A 142 12.31 2.98 -5.81
CA ASP A 142 12.08 4.30 -6.39
C ASP A 142 11.24 5.19 -5.46
N ALA A 143 10.18 4.65 -4.84
CA ALA A 143 9.39 5.37 -3.85
C ALA A 143 10.21 5.74 -2.59
N LEU A 144 11.24 4.95 -2.27
CA LEU A 144 12.21 5.21 -1.20
C LEU A 144 13.35 6.15 -1.63
N GLY A 145 13.31 6.70 -2.85
CA GLY A 145 14.33 7.62 -3.37
C GLY A 145 15.60 6.94 -3.88
N VAL A 146 15.60 5.61 -4.05
CA VAL A 146 16.71 4.90 -4.70
C VAL A 146 16.57 5.05 -6.20
N VAL A 147 17.55 5.72 -6.83
CA VAL A 147 17.63 5.85 -8.28
C VAL A 147 18.03 4.50 -8.87
N SER A 148 17.24 3.97 -9.81
CA SER A 148 17.67 2.83 -10.62
C SER A 148 18.80 3.29 -11.53
N VAL A 149 20.01 2.74 -11.34
CA VAL A 149 21.22 3.05 -12.12
C VAL A 149 21.19 2.34 -13.47
#